data_AF-A0A0C2QX58-F1
#
_entry.id   AF-A0A0C2QX58-F1
#
_cell.length_a   1.000
_cell.length_b   1.000
_cell.length_c   1.000
_cell.angle_alpha   90.00
_cell.angle_beta   90.00
_cell.angle_gamma   90.00
#
_symmetry.space_group_name_H-M   'P 1'
#
loop_
_entity.id
_entity.type
_entity.pdbx_description
1 polymer ?
#
loop_
_entity_poly.entity_id
_entity_poly.type
_entity_poly.pdbx_seq_one_letter_code
_entity_poly.pdbx_strand_id
1 'polypeptide(L)'
;MLNKDKLPKELNSKELKKALNVLEVINLSDEEREEYENRLNWLRIEASAVKKMEEKTIEKIAKKMLIKKRPIEEIMEFTELPMKEIQRLKDEI
;
A
#
# COMPACT_ATOMS: atom_id res chain seq x y z
N MET A 1 -2.50 -6.86 -30.64
CA MET A 1 -2.43 -5.46 -30.18
C MET A 1 -1.00 -4.94 -30.27
N LEU A 2 -0.79 -3.61 -30.34
CA LEU A 2 0.54 -3.00 -30.34
C LEU A 2 1.26 -3.27 -29.01
N ASN A 3 2.53 -3.66 -29.05
CA ASN A 3 3.30 -3.93 -27.84
C ASN A 3 3.87 -2.63 -27.25
N LYS A 4 3.33 -2.22 -26.10
CA LYS A 4 3.74 -1.01 -25.35
C LYS A 4 5.20 -1.00 -24.92
N ASP A 5 5.85 -2.15 -24.81
CA ASP A 5 7.25 -2.29 -24.40
C ASP A 5 8.23 -2.27 -25.57
N LYS A 6 7.72 -2.30 -26.81
CA LYS A 6 8.52 -2.28 -28.06
C LYS A 6 8.17 -1.08 -28.96
N LEU A 7 7.74 0.03 -28.38
CA LEU A 7 7.44 1.23 -29.14
C LEU A 7 8.73 1.89 -29.68
N PRO A 8 8.73 2.37 -30.94
CA PRO A 8 9.80 3.21 -31.47
C PRO A 8 10.08 4.40 -30.56
N LYS A 9 11.32 4.92 -30.56
CA LYS A 9 11.72 6.03 -29.68
C LYS A 9 10.80 7.25 -29.82
N GLU A 10 10.30 7.55 -31.03
CA GLU A 10 9.41 8.70 -31.23
C GLU A 10 8.02 8.51 -30.58
N LEU A 11 7.60 7.26 -30.33
CA LEU A 11 6.29 6.91 -29.78
C LEU A 11 6.36 6.40 -28.34
N ASN A 12 7.55 6.34 -27.75
CA ASN A 12 7.78 5.86 -26.39
C ASN A 12 7.53 6.95 -25.34
N SER A 13 6.37 7.62 -25.41
CA SER A 13 5.97 8.61 -24.40
C SER A 13 5.16 7.96 -23.26
N LYS A 14 5.21 8.57 -22.08
CA LYS A 14 4.47 8.10 -20.90
C LYS A 14 2.96 8.18 -21.13
N GLU A 15 2.52 9.22 -21.81
CA GLU A 15 1.14 9.51 -22.17
C GLU A 15 0.60 8.45 -23.14
N LEU A 16 1.39 8.07 -24.16
CA LEU A 16 1.02 7.02 -25.12
C LEU A 16 0.95 5.65 -24.47
N LYS A 17 1.90 5.30 -23.59
CA LYS A 17 1.84 4.05 -22.81
C LYS A 17 0.60 3.97 -21.92
N LYS A 18 0.22 5.10 -21.30
CA LYS A 18 -1.00 5.18 -20.50
C LYS A 18 -2.24 4.99 -21.37
N ALA A 19 -2.30 5.63 -22.54
CA ALA A 19 -3.41 5.48 -23.48
C ALA A 19 -3.52 4.03 -24.01
N LEU A 20 -2.40 3.37 -24.31
CA LEU A 20 -2.37 1.96 -24.70
C LEU A 20 -2.87 1.04 -23.60
N ASN A 21 -2.46 1.26 -22.35
CA ASN A 21 -2.99 0.49 -21.21
C ASN A 21 -4.51 0.67 -21.06
N VAL A 22 -5.03 1.89 -21.22
CA VAL A 22 -6.48 2.15 -21.16
C VAL A 22 -7.21 1.46 -22.31
N LEU A 23 -6.65 1.50 -23.52
CA LEU A 23 -7.21 0.81 -24.69
C LEU A 23 -7.21 -0.72 -24.48
N GLU A 24 -6.14 -1.29 -23.93
CA GLU A 24 -6.06 -2.72 -23.57
C GLU A 24 -7.18 -3.09 -22.60
N VAL A 25 -7.42 -2.29 -21.55
CA VAL A 25 -8.49 -2.54 -20.56
C VAL A 25 -9.89 -2.38 -21.17
N ILE A 26 -10.11 -1.37 -22.02
CA ILE A 26 -11.41 -1.14 -22.68
C ILE A 26 -11.75 -2.27 -23.66
N ASN A 27 -10.73 -2.91 -24.24
CA ASN A 27 -10.89 -3.96 -25.25
C ASN A 27 -10.87 -5.38 -24.65
N LEU A 28 -10.91 -5.52 -23.33
CA LEU A 28 -11.11 -6.83 -22.69
C LEU A 28 -12.56 -7.29 -22.89
N SER A 29 -12.74 -8.59 -23.08
CA SER A 29 -14.05 -9.23 -22.91
C SER A 29 -14.51 -9.15 -21.45
N ASP A 30 -15.80 -9.43 -21.20
CA ASP A 30 -16.34 -9.40 -19.84
C ASP A 30 -15.61 -10.39 -18.91
N GLU A 31 -15.24 -11.58 -19.41
CA GLU A 31 -14.48 -12.60 -18.67
C GLU A 31 -13.05 -12.13 -18.37
N GLU A 32 -12.32 -11.64 -19.36
CA GLU A 32 -10.95 -11.12 -19.17
C GLU A 32 -10.92 -9.91 -18.22
N ARG A 33 -11.98 -9.08 -18.26
CA ARG A 33 -12.14 -7.94 -17.37
C ARG A 33 -12.40 -8.39 -15.93
N GLU A 34 -13.21 -9.42 -15.73
CA GLU A 34 -13.45 -10.00 -14.40
C GLU A 34 -12.14 -10.56 -13.81
N GLU A 35 -11.36 -11.31 -14.57
CA GLU A 35 -10.05 -11.80 -14.14
C GLU A 35 -9.09 -10.67 -13.77
N TYR A 36 -9.05 -9.61 -14.59
CA TYR A 36 -8.24 -8.42 -14.33
C TYR A 36 -8.60 -7.75 -12.99
N GLU A 37 -9.90 -7.51 -12.76
CA GLU A 37 -10.38 -6.88 -11.53
C GLU A 37 -10.16 -7.79 -10.30
N ASN A 38 -10.36 -9.11 -10.45
CA ASN A 38 -10.09 -10.09 -9.39
C ASN A 38 -8.62 -10.06 -8.97
N ARG A 39 -7.69 -10.01 -9.94
CA ARG A 39 -6.26 -9.89 -9.66
C ARG A 39 -5.92 -8.55 -9.00
N LEU A 40 -6.53 -7.45 -9.47
CA LEU A 40 -6.33 -6.14 -8.86
C LEU A 40 -6.82 -6.11 -7.41
N ASN A 41 -7.96 -6.74 -7.15
CA ASN A 41 -8.50 -6.88 -5.80
C ASN A 41 -7.58 -7.71 -4.90
N TRP A 42 -7.03 -8.82 -5.41
CA TRP A 42 -6.06 -9.63 -4.68
C TRP A 42 -4.82 -8.81 -4.29
N LEU A 43 -4.24 -8.04 -5.21
CA LEU A 43 -3.10 -7.16 -4.93
C LEU A 43 -3.42 -6.10 -3.87
N ARG A 44 -4.65 -5.54 -3.89
CA ARG A 44 -5.10 -4.58 -2.87
C ARG A 44 -5.22 -5.24 -1.50
N ILE A 45 -5.76 -6.46 -1.44
CA ILE A 45 -5.88 -7.23 -0.18
C ILE A 45 -4.49 -7.53 0.38
N GLU A 46 -3.57 -8.01 -0.47
CA GLU A 46 -2.20 -8.31 -0.07
C GLU A 46 -1.49 -7.07 0.48
N ALA A 47 -1.53 -5.95 -0.25
CA ALA A 47 -0.94 -4.69 0.20
C ALA A 47 -1.55 -4.19 1.52
N SER A 48 -2.87 -4.34 1.68
CA SER A 48 -3.55 -3.99 2.93
C SER A 48 -3.14 -4.89 4.09
N ALA A 49 -2.92 -6.18 3.84
CA ALA A 49 -2.45 -7.13 4.84
C ALA A 49 -1.03 -6.80 5.31
N VAL A 50 -0.12 -6.49 4.38
CA VAL A 50 1.26 -6.04 4.70
C VAL A 50 1.23 -4.79 5.55
N LYS A 51 0.51 -3.75 5.12
CA LYS A 51 0.37 -2.49 5.88
C LYS A 51 -0.16 -2.73 7.30
N LYS A 52 -1.20 -3.57 7.44
CA LYS A 52 -1.77 -3.91 8.75
C LYS A 52 -0.80 -4.68 9.65
N MET A 53 0.09 -5.49 9.08
CA MET A 53 1.14 -6.17 9.85
C MET A 53 2.20 -5.19 10.34
N GLU A 54 2.60 -4.22 9.51
CA GLU A 54 3.53 -3.15 9.89
C GLU A 54 2.96 -2.32 11.04
N GLU A 55 1.72 -1.81 10.89
CA GLU A 55 1.01 -1.05 11.93
C GLU A 55 0.95 -1.83 13.26
N LYS A 56 0.53 -3.09 13.23
CA LYS A 56 0.51 -3.95 14.43
C LYS A 56 1.88 -4.17 15.05
N THR A 57 2.94 -4.20 14.25
CA THR A 57 4.31 -4.38 14.75
C THR A 57 4.78 -3.13 15.46
N ILE A 58 4.52 -1.95 14.88
CA ILE A 58 4.80 -0.64 15.48
C ILE A 58 4.04 -0.49 16.81
N GLU A 59 2.74 -0.81 16.84
CA GLU A 59 1.95 -0.79 18.07
C GLU A 59 2.53 -1.71 19.16
N LYS A 60 2.96 -2.93 18.80
CA LYS A 60 3.60 -3.87 19.76
C LYS A 60 4.90 -3.30 20.32
N ILE A 61 5.70 -2.61 19.51
CA ILE A 61 6.93 -1.96 19.95
C ILE A 61 6.59 -0.82 20.92
N ALA A 62 5.64 0.06 20.56
CA ALA A 62 5.17 1.14 21.42
C ALA A 62 4.66 0.62 22.77
N LYS A 63 3.80 -0.41 22.79
CA LYS A 63 3.31 -1.04 24.02
C LYS A 63 4.46 -1.60 24.89
N LYS A 64 5.45 -2.26 24.29
CA LYS A 64 6.64 -2.74 25.03
C LYS A 64 7.46 -1.61 25.63
N MET A 65 7.60 -0.48 24.92
CA MET A 65 8.30 0.70 25.42
C MET A 65 7.54 1.38 26.56
N LEU A 66 6.20 1.48 26.46
CA LEU A 66 5.33 1.97 27.54
C LEU A 66 5.45 1.12 28.81
N ILE A 67 5.42 -0.22 28.67
CA ILE A 67 5.61 -1.15 29.79
C ILE A 67 6.99 -0.96 30.44
N LYS A 68 8.02 -0.66 29.64
CA LYS A 68 9.37 -0.33 30.11
C LYS A 68 9.50 1.10 30.65
N LYS A 69 8.40 1.86 30.74
CA LYS A 69 8.33 3.24 31.23
C LYS A 69 9.24 4.20 30.45
N ARG A 70 9.40 3.98 29.15
CA ARG A 70 10.10 4.93 28.27
C ARG A 70 9.29 6.24 28.13
N PRO A 71 9.95 7.40 27.98
CA PRO A 71 9.29 8.67 27.71
C PRO A 71 8.43 8.62 26.44
N ILE A 72 7.35 9.38 26.41
CA ILE A 72 6.44 9.39 25.25
C ILE A 72 7.13 9.98 24.02
N GLU A 73 7.98 10.98 24.21
CA GLU A 73 8.77 11.64 23.17
C GLU A 73 9.69 10.64 22.46
N GLU A 74 10.37 9.77 23.22
CA GLU A 74 11.21 8.69 22.69
C GLU A 74 10.37 7.71 21.87
N ILE A 75 9.18 7.34 22.36
CA ILE A 75 8.28 6.42 21.65
C ILE A 75 7.82 7.07 20.33
N MET A 76 7.46 8.35 20.33
CA MET A 76 7.07 9.08 19.11
C MET A 76 8.19 9.09 18.07
N GLU A 77 9.43 9.34 18.50
CA GLU A 77 10.59 9.39 17.61
C GLU A 77 10.85 8.04 16.93
N PHE A 78 10.78 6.92 17.67
CA PHE A 78 11.10 5.60 17.12
C PHE A 78 9.94 4.92 16.41
N THR A 79 8.69 5.25 16.75
CA THR A 79 7.50 4.57 16.21
C THR A 79 6.74 5.41 15.19
N GLU A 80 7.06 6.70 15.08
CA GLU A 80 6.36 7.69 14.27
C GLU A 80 4.85 7.80 14.61
N LEU A 81 4.41 7.23 15.73
CA LEU A 81 3.04 7.33 16.19
C LEU A 81 2.78 8.71 16.79
N PRO A 82 1.61 9.33 16.52
CA PRO A 82 1.26 10.59 17.16
C PRO A 82 0.98 10.38 18.65
N MET A 83 1.20 11.40 19.46
CA MET A 83 0.99 11.37 20.93
C MET A 83 -0.40 10.82 21.30
N LYS A 84 -1.45 11.22 20.57
CA LYS A 84 -2.83 10.74 20.80
C LYS A 84 -2.94 9.22 20.69
N GLU A 85 -2.24 8.63 19.74
CA GLU A 85 -2.24 7.19 19.52
C GLU A 85 -1.51 6.47 20.65
N ILE A 86 -0.33 6.96 21.02
CA ILE A 86 0.46 6.40 22.13
C ILE A 86 -0.34 6.47 23.44
N GLN A 87 -1.07 7.57 23.68
CA GLN A 87 -1.93 7.69 24.84
C GLN A 87 -3.08 6.68 24.81
N ARG A 88 -3.72 6.45 23.65
CA ARG A 88 -4.71 5.37 23.51
C ARG A 88 -4.11 4.00 23.84
N LEU A 89 -2.92 3.70 23.30
CA LEU A 89 -2.23 2.43 23.56
C LEU A 89 -1.85 2.27 25.04
N LYS A 90 -1.60 3.37 25.75
CA LYS A 90 -1.34 3.40 27.20
C LYS A 90 -2.58 3.09 28.02
N ASP A 91 -3.76 3.49 27.55
CA ASP A 91 -5.04 3.20 28.22
C ASP A 91 -5.51 1.74 28.00
N GLU A 92 -4.96 1.06 26.98
CA GLU A 92 -5.25 -0.34 26.64
C GLU A 92 -4.39 -1.39 27.38
N ILE A 93 -3.37 -0.98 28.15
CA ILE A 93 -2.41 -1.85 28.86
C ILE A 93 -2.54 -1.75 30.37
#